data_AF-A0A929K7S3-F1
#
_entry.id   AF-A0A929K7S3-F1
#
_cell.length_a   1.000
_cell.length_b   1.000
_cell.length_c   1.000
_cell.angle_alpha   90.00
_cell.angle_beta   90.00
_cell.angle_gamma   90.00
#
_symmetry.space_group_name_H-M   'P 1'
#
loop_
_entity.id
_entity.type
_entity.pdbx_description
1 polymer ?
#
loop_
_entity_poly.entity_id
_entity_poly.type
_entity_poly.pdbx_seq_one_letter_code
_entity_poly.pdbx_strand_id
1 'polypeptide(L)'
;MLEVILIIAILLFSVMIHECAHGVVALWFGDDTAQRQGRLSLNIMRHIDLVGTIILPLVLLSFYLMAGSGIIFGWAKPVPVSIGNLRNPQRDYTFVSLAGPLSNILLAFVFGFILLFSIIL
;
A
#
# COMPACT_ATOMS: atom_id res chain seq x y z
N MET A 1 -7.45 22.09 -0.54
CA MET A 1 -6.13 22.01 -1.20
C MET A 1 -5.13 21.24 -0.34
N LEU A 2 -4.77 21.75 0.86
CA LEU A 2 -3.82 21.06 1.75
C LEU A 2 -4.30 19.66 2.21
N GLU A 3 -5.56 19.54 2.60
CA GLU A 3 -6.16 18.25 3.03
C GLU A 3 -6.06 17.17 1.95
N VAL A 4 -6.37 17.53 0.70
CA VAL A 4 -6.30 16.61 -0.45
C VAL A 4 -4.86 16.13 -0.67
N ILE A 5 -3.89 17.04 -0.57
CA ILE A 5 -2.46 16.70 -0.70
C ILE A 5 -2.03 15.74 0.42
N LEU A 6 -2.47 16.00 1.66
CA LEU A 6 -2.19 15.12 2.80
C LEU A 6 -2.82 13.73 2.62
N ILE A 7 -4.08 13.65 2.21
CA ILE A 7 -4.77 12.37 1.97
C ILE A 7 -4.03 11.57 0.90
N ILE A 8 -3.64 12.19 -0.22
CA ILE A 8 -2.90 11.52 -1.29
C ILE A 8 -1.54 11.03 -0.77
N ALA A 9 -0.81 11.85 -0.02
CA ALA A 9 0.48 11.46 0.54
C ALA A 9 0.37 10.27 1.51
N ILE A 10 -0.62 10.30 2.41
CA ILE A 10 -0.91 9.20 3.34
C ILE A 10 -1.27 7.92 2.58
N LEU A 11 -2.11 8.06 1.55
CA LEU A 11 -2.57 6.93 0.76
C LEU A 11 -1.42 6.29 -0.03
N LEU A 12 -0.56 7.08 -0.67
CA LEU A 12 0.63 6.55 -1.37
C LEU A 12 1.57 5.85 -0.40
N PHE A 13 1.83 6.44 0.77
CA PHE A 13 2.67 5.84 1.80
C PHE A 13 2.09 4.53 2.34
N SER A 14 0.79 4.51 2.63
CA SER A 14 0.07 3.34 3.13
C SER A 14 0.12 2.18 2.12
N VAL A 15 -0.19 2.46 0.84
CA VAL A 15 -0.16 1.43 -0.21
C VAL A 15 1.28 0.91 -0.46
N MET A 16 2.31 1.75 -0.36
CA MET A 16 3.69 1.26 -0.46
C MET A 16 4.03 0.25 0.64
N ILE A 17 3.67 0.56 1.89
CA ILE A 17 3.93 -0.35 3.02
C ILE A 17 3.10 -1.63 2.85
N HIS A 18 1.85 -1.52 2.40
CA HIS A 18 0.98 -2.64 2.09
C HIS A 18 1.64 -3.63 1.12
N GLU A 19 2.13 -3.13 -0.01
CA GLU A 19 2.78 -3.94 -1.04
C GLU A 19 4.13 -4.50 -0.57
N CYS A 20 4.92 -3.71 0.14
CA CYS A 20 6.16 -4.20 0.74
C CYS A 20 5.90 -5.30 1.77
N ALA A 21 4.82 -5.20 2.56
CA ALA A 21 4.46 -6.21 3.54
C ALA A 21 4.14 -7.56 2.87
N HIS A 22 3.39 -7.56 1.76
CA HIS A 22 3.18 -8.76 0.95
C HIS A 22 4.52 -9.41 0.54
N GLY A 23 5.42 -8.61 -0.02
CA GLY A 23 6.71 -9.11 -0.48
C GLY A 23 7.65 -9.58 0.65
N VAL A 24 7.65 -8.90 1.81
CA VAL A 24 8.44 -9.31 2.98
C VAL A 24 7.95 -10.64 3.53
N VAL A 25 6.64 -10.82 3.64
CA VAL A 25 6.06 -12.07 4.12
C VAL A 25 6.25 -13.19 3.10
N ALA A 26 6.15 -12.91 1.80
CA ALA A 26 6.46 -13.87 0.73
C ALA A 26 7.93 -14.34 0.82
N LEU A 27 8.87 -13.40 1.00
CA LEU A 27 10.28 -13.69 1.22
C LEU A 27 10.50 -14.56 2.46
N TRP A 28 9.81 -14.27 3.56
CA TRP A 28 9.91 -15.07 4.78
C TRP A 28 9.46 -16.52 4.57
N PHE A 29 8.44 -16.74 3.73
CA PHE A 29 7.96 -18.07 3.33
C PHE A 29 8.74 -18.71 2.17
N GLY A 30 9.78 -18.05 1.66
CA GLY A 30 10.72 -18.62 0.68
C GLY A 30 10.62 -18.03 -0.73
N ASP A 31 9.68 -17.15 -1.02
CA ASP A 31 9.57 -16.48 -2.32
C ASP A 31 10.38 -15.17 -2.37
N ASP A 32 11.57 -15.24 -2.95
CA ASP A 32 12.48 -14.11 -3.16
C ASP A 32 12.19 -13.32 -4.46
N THR A 33 11.10 -13.60 -5.18
CA THR A 33 10.79 -12.95 -6.47
C THR A 33 10.74 -11.43 -6.37
N ALA A 34 10.03 -10.90 -5.38
CA ALA A 34 9.96 -9.46 -5.10
C ALA A 34 11.33 -8.85 -4.79
N GLN A 35 12.17 -9.58 -4.04
CA GLN A 35 13.51 -9.14 -3.66
C GLN A 35 14.43 -9.06 -4.88
N ARG A 36 14.47 -10.12 -5.70
CA ARG A 36 15.29 -10.19 -6.92
C ARG A 36 14.92 -9.12 -7.94
N GLN A 37 13.64 -8.74 -8.01
CA GLN A 37 13.19 -7.66 -8.89
C GLN A 37 13.39 -6.26 -8.28
N GLY A 38 13.99 -6.15 -7.09
CA GLY A 38 14.17 -4.88 -6.39
C GLY A 38 12.86 -4.21 -5.97
N ARG A 39 11.77 -4.97 -5.88
CA ARG A 39 10.42 -4.48 -5.56
C ARG A 39 10.18 -4.37 -4.05
N LEU A 40 11.02 -4.98 -3.20
CA LEU A 40 11.06 -4.74 -1.76
C LEU A 40 11.74 -3.41 -1.43
N SER A 41 11.06 -2.29 -1.68
CA SER A 41 11.64 -0.96 -1.52
C SER A 41 10.58 0.08 -1.16
N LEU A 42 10.87 0.94 -0.20
CA LEU A 42 10.03 2.09 0.14
C LEU A 42 10.17 3.26 -0.86
N ASN A 43 10.77 3.01 -2.03
CA ASN A 43 10.83 3.98 -3.11
C ASN A 43 9.49 4.01 -3.86
N ILE A 44 8.74 5.11 -3.72
CA ILE A 44 7.47 5.37 -4.43
C ILE A 44 7.62 5.05 -5.91
N MET A 45 8.71 5.47 -6.54
CA MET A 45 8.90 5.36 -7.99
C MET A 45 8.85 3.91 -8.49
N ARG A 46 9.16 2.93 -7.63
CA ARG A 46 9.07 1.51 -8.00
C ARG A 46 7.63 0.99 -7.98
N HIS A 47 6.74 1.66 -7.28
CA HIS A 47 5.36 1.28 -7.02
C HIS A 47 4.34 2.11 -7.82
N ILE A 48 4.79 3.13 -8.55
CA ILE A 48 3.94 3.91 -9.45
C ILE A 48 3.52 3.04 -10.64
N ASP A 49 2.22 3.05 -10.93
CA ASP A 49 1.65 2.65 -12.21
C ASP A 49 1.05 3.88 -12.91
N LEU A 50 1.26 4.02 -14.22
CA LEU A 50 0.79 5.19 -14.97
C LEU A 50 -0.75 5.28 -14.95
N VAL A 51 -1.44 4.16 -15.06
CA VAL A 51 -2.91 4.15 -15.09
C VAL A 51 -3.45 4.34 -13.68
N GLY A 52 -3.03 3.48 -12.75
CA GLY A 52 -3.61 3.49 -11.42
C GLY A 52 -3.11 4.60 -10.50
N THR A 53 -1.82 4.94 -10.54
CA THR A 53 -1.23 5.93 -9.61
C THR A 53 -1.30 7.37 -10.15
N ILE A 54 -1.53 7.57 -11.45
CA ILE A 54 -1.57 8.91 -12.07
C ILE A 54 -2.94 9.19 -12.72
N ILE A 55 -3.36 8.39 -13.70
CA ILE A 55 -4.60 8.67 -14.45
C ILE A 55 -5.83 8.56 -13.55
N LEU A 56 -5.95 7.50 -12.76
CA LEU A 56 -7.11 7.27 -11.91
C LEU A 56 -7.30 8.41 -10.87
N PRO A 57 -6.28 8.85 -10.11
CA PRO A 57 -6.41 9.99 -9.21
C PRO A 57 -6.81 11.30 -9.90
N LEU A 58 -6.30 11.57 -11.11
CA LEU A 58 -6.68 12.75 -11.89
C LEU A 58 -8.15 12.72 -12.30
N VAL A 59 -8.63 11.56 -12.75
CA VAL A 59 -10.05 11.36 -13.08
C VAL A 59 -10.91 11.55 -11.83
N LEU A 60 -10.57 10.90 -10.71
CA LEU A 60 -11.31 11.02 -9.46
C LEU A 60 -11.31 12.46 -8.92
N LEU A 61 -10.20 13.18 -9.07
CA LEU A 61 -10.12 14.59 -8.72
C LEU A 61 -11.04 15.44 -9.61
N SER A 62 -11.08 15.17 -10.93
CA SER A 62 -11.98 15.91 -11.83
C SER A 62 -13.45 15.70 -11.47
N PHE A 63 -13.86 14.46 -11.13
CA PHE A 63 -15.19 14.17 -10.62
C PHE A 63 -15.48 14.86 -9.28
N TYR A 64 -14.54 14.85 -8.34
CA TYR A 64 -14.69 15.54 -7.05
C TYR A 64 -14.91 17.04 -7.24
N LEU A 65 -14.15 17.68 -8.14
CA LEU A 65 -14.28 19.10 -8.44
C LEU A 65 -15.61 19.46 -9.12
N MET A 66 -16.19 18.55 -9.90
CA MET A 66 -17.47 18.76 -10.59
C MET A 66 -18.69 18.46 -9.72
N ALA A 67 -18.63 17.40 -8.90
CA ALA A 67 -19.77 16.90 -8.11
C ALA A 67 -19.74 17.32 -6.64
N GLY A 68 -18.67 17.99 -6.18
CA GLY A 68 -18.47 18.40 -4.77
C GLY A 68 -18.24 17.25 -3.79
N SER A 69 -18.26 16.01 -4.27
CA SER A 69 -18.02 14.79 -3.51
C SER A 69 -17.45 13.72 -4.45
N GLY A 70 -16.62 12.84 -3.92
CA GLY A 70 -15.93 11.83 -4.74
C GLY A 70 -15.19 10.83 -3.86
N ILE A 71 -15.08 9.60 -4.35
CA ILE A 71 -14.32 8.54 -3.71
C ILE A 71 -12.85 8.70 -4.13
N ILE A 72 -11.94 8.72 -3.17
CA ILE A 72 -10.49 8.69 -3.45
C ILE A 72 -10.06 7.24 -3.38
N PHE A 73 -9.55 6.71 -4.50
CA PHE A 73 -9.04 5.34 -4.59
C PHE A 73 -7.52 5.34 -4.65
N GLY A 74 -6.91 4.44 -3.89
CA GLY A 74 -5.47 4.26 -3.86
C GLY A 74 -5.03 3.08 -4.71
N TRP A 75 -4.04 3.29 -5.56
CA TRP A 75 -3.51 2.24 -6.42
C TRP A 75 -1.99 2.29 -6.47
N ALA A 76 -1.37 1.12 -6.34
CA ALA A 76 0.03 0.92 -6.66
C ALA A 76 0.20 -0.28 -7.58
N LYS A 77 1.32 -0.29 -8.30
CA LYS A 77 1.79 -1.48 -8.98
C LYS A 77 2.06 -2.57 -7.92
N PRO A 78 1.42 -3.74 -8.03
CA PRO A 78 1.55 -4.77 -7.01
C PRO A 78 2.96 -5.34 -6.95
N VAL A 79 3.36 -5.86 -5.79
CA VAL A 79 4.60 -6.63 -5.63
C VAL A 79 4.37 -8.06 -6.13
N PRO A 80 5.26 -8.60 -6.98
CA PRO A 80 5.09 -9.96 -7.50
C PRO A 80 5.27 -11.00 -6.39
N VAL A 81 4.35 -11.96 -6.35
CA VAL A 81 4.41 -13.12 -5.46
C VAL A 81 4.29 -14.39 -6.30
N SER A 82 5.31 -15.24 -6.25
CA SER A 82 5.32 -16.56 -6.89
C SER A 82 4.88 -17.62 -5.89
N ILE A 83 3.63 -18.06 -6.00
CA ILE A 83 3.05 -19.10 -5.13
C ILE A 83 3.86 -20.41 -5.19
N GLY A 84 4.45 -20.73 -6.35
CA GLY A 84 5.28 -21.92 -6.54
C GLY A 84 6.61 -21.90 -5.80
N ASN A 85 7.08 -20.72 -5.34
CA ASN A 85 8.31 -20.60 -4.57
C ASN A 85 8.06 -20.65 -3.04
N LEU A 86 6.80 -20.64 -2.60
CA LEU A 86 6.45 -20.74 -1.19
C LEU A 86 6.69 -22.16 -0.67
N ARG A 87 7.18 -22.27 0.58
CA ARG A 87 7.44 -23.56 1.23
C ARG A 87 6.17 -24.39 1.42
N ASN A 88 5.06 -23.75 1.79
CA ASN A 88 3.73 -24.37 1.87
C ASN A 88 2.69 -23.48 1.16
N PRO A 89 2.49 -23.66 -0.16
CA PRO A 89 1.75 -22.71 -1.00
C PRO A 89 0.36 -22.33 -0.49
N GLN A 90 -0.44 -23.28 -0.01
CA GLN A 90 -1.82 -22.99 0.40
C GLN A 90 -1.86 -22.14 1.68
N ARG A 91 -1.09 -22.55 2.69
CA ARG A 91 -1.04 -21.88 3.99
C ARG A 91 -0.34 -20.53 3.88
N ASP A 92 0.82 -20.51 3.25
CA ASP A 92 1.70 -19.35 3.23
C ASP A 92 1.09 -18.24 2.38
N TYR A 93 0.39 -18.58 1.28
CA TYR A 93 -0.35 -17.59 0.49
C TYR A 93 -1.41 -16.85 1.31
N THR A 94 -2.08 -17.51 2.25
CA THR A 94 -3.03 -16.84 3.16
C THR A 94 -2.33 -15.82 4.05
N PHE A 95 -1.15 -16.13 4.59
CA PHE A 95 -0.40 -15.17 5.40
C PHE A 95 0.12 -14.01 4.54
N VAL A 96 0.59 -14.31 3.32
CA VAL A 96 1.01 -13.27 2.37
C VAL A 96 -0.17 -12.35 2.07
N SER A 97 -1.35 -12.86 1.72
CA SER A 97 -2.51 -12.01 1.38
C SER A 97 -3.03 -11.17 2.55
N LEU A 98 -2.82 -11.60 3.79
CA LEU A 98 -3.16 -10.82 4.98
C LEU A 98 -2.10 -9.79 5.36
N ALA A 99 -0.85 -9.95 4.90
CA ALA A 99 0.27 -9.08 5.29
C ALA A 99 0.02 -7.60 4.96
N GLY A 100 -0.47 -7.32 3.75
CA GLY A 100 -0.82 -5.97 3.32
C GLY A 100 -1.90 -5.34 4.22
N PRO A 101 -3.11 -5.92 4.32
CA PRO A 101 -4.18 -5.39 5.17
C PRO A 101 -3.75 -5.20 6.63
N LEU A 102 -3.04 -6.18 7.21
CA LEU A 102 -2.55 -6.09 8.58
C LEU A 102 -1.52 -4.97 8.77
N SER A 103 -0.68 -4.70 7.77
CA SER A 103 0.26 -3.57 7.83
C SER A 103 -0.47 -2.22 7.88
N ASN A 104 -1.57 -2.05 7.14
CA ASN A 104 -2.36 -0.82 7.16
C ASN A 104 -3.11 -0.66 8.50
N ILE A 105 -3.64 -1.75 9.05
CA ILE A 105 -4.24 -1.74 10.38
C ILE A 105 -3.20 -1.32 11.42
N LEU A 106 -2.00 -1.89 11.37
CA LEU A 106 -0.90 -1.54 12.27
C LEU A 106 -0.50 -0.06 12.13
N LEU A 107 -0.38 0.45 10.90
CA LEU A 107 -0.13 1.88 10.66
C LEU A 107 -1.23 2.75 11.28
N ALA A 108 -2.49 2.39 11.09
CA ALA A 108 -3.62 3.13 11.66
C ALA A 108 -3.57 3.16 13.20
N PHE A 109 -3.23 2.03 13.84
CA PHE A 109 -3.04 1.97 15.29
C PHE A 109 -1.87 2.84 15.75
N VAL A 110 -0.70 2.74 15.10
CA VAL A 110 0.50 3.49 15.49
C VAL A 110 0.26 5.00 15.36
N PHE A 111 -0.22 5.47 14.21
CA PHE A 111 -0.47 6.89 13.99
C PHE A 111 -1.67 7.41 14.79
N GLY A 112 -2.72 6.60 14.96
CA GLY A 112 -3.86 6.94 15.81
C GLY A 112 -3.45 7.13 17.27
N PHE A 113 -2.56 6.27 17.78
CA PHE A 113 -2.02 6.42 19.13
C PHE A 113 -1.14 7.66 19.26
N ILE A 114 -0.25 7.92 18.29
CA ILE A 114 0.57 9.15 18.28
C ILE A 114 -0.32 10.40 18.30
N LEU A 115 -1.36 10.45 17.47
CA LEU A 115 -2.31 11.55 17.42
C LEU A 115 -3.00 11.74 18.78
N LEU A 116 -3.50 10.65 19.39
CA LEU A 116 -4.17 10.71 20.69
C LEU A 116 -3.29 11.34 21.77
N PHE A 117 -2.03 10.90 21.88
CA PHE A 117 -1.09 11.47 22.86
C PHE A 117 -0.73 12.92 22.55
N SER A 118 -0.64 13.29 21.28
CA SER A 118 -0.32 14.66 20.86
C SER A 118 -1.45 15.65 21.14
N ILE A 119 -2.68 15.17 21.32
CA ILE A 119 -3.85 16.01 21.67
C ILE A 119 -4.00 16.15 23.19
N ILE A 120 -3.57 15.14 23.95
CA ILE A 120 -3.72 15.10 25.42
C ILE A 120 -2.62 15.90 26.14
N LEU A 121 -1.42 16.00 25.56
CA LEU A 121 -0.27 16.71 26.11
C LEU A 121 -0.26 18.20 25.67
#